data_AF-A0ABD0NI25-F1
#
_entry.id   AF-A0ABD0NI25-F1
#
_cell.length_a   1.000
_cell.length_b   1.000
_cell.length_c   1.000
_cell.angle_alpha   90.00
_cell.angle_beta   90.00
_cell.angle_gamma   90.00
#
_symmetry.space_group_name_H-M   'P 1'
#
loop_
_entity.id
_entity.type
_entity.pdbx_description
1 polymer ?
#
loop_
_entity_poly.entity_id
_entity_poly.type
_entity_poly.pdbx_seq_one_letter_code
_entity_poly.pdbx_strand_id
1 'polypeptide(L)'
;ALQQDPFEHLQLVDLSVLSMKMAILTALTSVKRVGDLHALSVNDSCLEFGPADSHVVLRPWPGYVPKVLTTPFRDQTIPSQEGQQKGKAVSKQRISHWLVDAICLAYQARGLSCSLGLRAHLTRGVAASAAFVNGASLTDFCRAA
;
A
#
# COMPACT_ATOMS: atom_id res chain seq x y z
N ALA A 1 -19.56 -10.11 10.87
CA ALA A 1 -18.82 -9.13 11.68
C ALA A 1 -18.62 -7.80 10.94
N LEU A 2 -18.06 -7.78 9.72
CA LEU A 2 -17.83 -6.54 8.93
C LEU A 2 -19.00 -6.16 7.99
N GLN A 3 -20.23 -6.51 8.36
CA GLN A 3 -21.43 -6.34 7.54
C GLN A 3 -22.53 -5.60 8.31
N GLN A 4 -22.17 -4.92 9.39
CA GLN A 4 -23.10 -4.19 10.23
C GLN A 4 -22.47 -2.86 10.60
N ASP A 5 -23.32 -1.89 10.98
CA ASP A 5 -22.88 -0.62 11.53
C ASP A 5 -21.75 -0.83 12.57
N PRO A 6 -20.64 -0.07 12.49
CA PRO A 6 -20.38 1.11 11.63
C PRO A 6 -19.78 0.79 10.25
N PHE A 7 -19.69 -0.48 9.84
CA PHE A 7 -19.01 -0.90 8.62
C PHE A 7 -19.98 -1.07 7.44
N GLU A 8 -19.62 -0.47 6.31
CA GLU A 8 -20.33 -0.63 5.05
C GLU A 8 -20.16 -2.05 4.48
N HIS A 9 -21.23 -2.65 3.93
CA HIS A 9 -21.17 -3.98 3.35
C HIS A 9 -20.23 -4.03 2.13
N LEU A 10 -19.16 -4.83 2.20
CA LEU A 10 -18.17 -4.97 1.13
C LEU A 10 -18.76 -5.36 -0.24
N GLN A 11 -19.92 -6.03 -0.28
CA GLN A 11 -20.59 -6.40 -1.53
C GLN A 11 -21.30 -5.23 -2.22
N LEU A 12 -21.62 -4.16 -1.48
CA LEU A 12 -22.33 -2.98 -1.98
C LEU A 12 -21.37 -1.84 -2.35
N VAL A 13 -20.15 -1.86 -1.81
CA VAL A 13 -19.15 -0.81 -2.06
C VAL A 13 -18.62 -0.91 -3.49
N ASP A 14 -18.58 0.21 -4.19
CA ASP A 14 -17.92 0.28 -5.49
C ASP A 14 -16.44 -0.14 -5.38
N LEU A 15 -16.00 -1.00 -6.29
CA LEU A 15 -14.66 -1.58 -6.24
C LEU A 15 -13.56 -0.52 -6.28
N SER A 16 -13.80 0.64 -6.92
CA SER A 16 -12.82 1.73 -6.95
C SER A 16 -12.65 2.38 -5.58
N VAL A 17 -13.74 2.56 -4.83
CA VAL A 17 -13.73 3.12 -3.47
C VAL A 17 -13.05 2.15 -2.51
N LEU A 18 -13.37 0.86 -2.60
CA LEU A 18 -12.73 -0.17 -1.78
C LEU A 18 -11.22 -0.26 -2.09
N SER A 19 -10.86 -0.24 -3.37
CA SER A 19 -9.44 -0.25 -3.81
C SER A 19 -8.68 0.96 -3.28
N MET A 20 -9.30 2.14 -3.31
CA MET A 20 -8.71 3.37 -2.77
C MET A 20 -8.49 3.28 -1.25
N LYS A 21 -9.49 2.80 -0.49
CA LYS A 21 -9.37 2.56 0.97
C LYS A 21 -8.23 1.58 1.29
N MET A 22 -8.11 0.49 0.53
CA MET A 22 -7.03 -0.48 0.71
C MET A 22 -5.67 0.09 0.32
N ALA A 23 -5.59 0.87 -0.75
CA ALA A 23 -4.36 1.50 -1.21
C ALA A 23 -3.80 2.50 -0.18
N ILE A 24 -4.65 3.36 0.39
CA ILE A 24 -4.22 4.34 1.40
C ILE A 24 -3.76 3.66 2.69
N LEU A 25 -4.50 2.65 3.17
CA LEU A 25 -4.12 1.89 4.35
C LEU A 25 -2.78 1.19 4.16
N THR A 26 -2.62 0.49 3.04
CA THR A 26 -1.36 -0.22 2.72
C THR A 26 -0.19 0.76 2.60
N ALA A 27 -0.38 1.91 1.96
CA ALA A 27 0.67 2.92 1.83
C ALA A 27 1.10 3.50 3.19
N LEU A 28 0.15 3.77 4.08
CA LEU A 28 0.41 4.32 5.41
C LEU A 28 1.07 3.29 6.34
N THR A 29 0.62 2.04 6.33
CA THR A 29 1.14 1.00 7.22
C THR A 29 2.49 0.46 6.79
N SER A 30 2.76 0.40 5.48
CA SER A 30 3.98 -0.21 4.98
C SER A 30 5.12 0.78 4.70
N VAL A 31 4.85 2.10 4.71
CA VAL A 31 5.83 3.17 4.40
C VAL A 31 6.50 3.01 3.02
N LYS A 32 5.88 2.21 2.14
CA LYS A 32 6.45 1.83 0.84
C LYS A 32 6.24 2.93 -0.20
N ARG A 33 7.13 3.03 -1.18
CA ARG A 33 6.95 3.97 -2.29
C ARG A 33 5.87 3.44 -3.22
N VAL A 34 5.27 4.33 -4.02
CA VAL A 34 4.28 3.96 -5.06
C VAL A 34 4.81 2.88 -6.01
N GLY A 35 6.12 2.91 -6.32
CA GLY A 35 6.75 1.87 -7.13
C GLY A 35 6.74 0.50 -6.48
N ASP A 36 6.99 0.43 -5.17
CA ASP A 36 7.01 -0.81 -4.40
C ASP A 36 5.59 -1.32 -4.14
N LEU A 37 4.63 -0.42 -3.89
CA LEU A 37 3.21 -0.75 -3.78
C LEU A 37 2.66 -1.35 -5.08
N HIS A 38 3.02 -0.76 -6.22
CA HIS A 38 2.65 -1.28 -7.54
C HIS A 38 3.25 -2.65 -7.83
N ALA A 39 4.40 -2.97 -7.23
CA ALA A 39 5.07 -4.24 -7.49
C ALA A 39 4.40 -5.41 -6.76
N LEU A 40 3.61 -5.13 -5.72
CA LEU A 40 2.87 -6.14 -4.97
C LEU A 40 1.97 -6.97 -5.89
N SER A 41 1.99 -8.29 -5.72
CA SER A 41 1.33 -9.23 -6.61
C SER A 41 0.45 -10.21 -5.86
N VAL A 42 -0.73 -10.48 -6.40
CA VAL A 42 -1.68 -11.48 -5.89
C VAL A 42 -1.45 -12.88 -6.45
N ASN A 43 -0.38 -13.07 -7.23
CA ASN A 43 0.03 -14.41 -7.67
C ASN A 43 0.31 -15.30 -6.45
N ASP A 44 0.02 -16.59 -6.55
CA ASP A 44 0.18 -17.56 -5.46
C ASP A 44 1.60 -17.58 -4.86
N SER A 45 2.63 -17.29 -5.67
CA SER A 45 4.02 -17.16 -5.20
C SER A 45 4.29 -15.91 -4.34
N CYS A 46 3.39 -14.93 -4.40
CA CYS A 46 3.54 -13.60 -3.83
C CYS A 46 2.52 -13.29 -2.73
N LEU A 47 1.44 -14.06 -2.62
CA LEU A 47 0.37 -13.89 -1.64
C LEU A 47 0.29 -15.12 -0.73
N GLU A 48 0.46 -14.92 0.57
CA GLU A 48 0.38 -15.98 1.57
C GLU A 48 -0.54 -15.55 2.71
N PHE A 49 -1.49 -16.41 3.07
CA PHE A 49 -2.34 -16.23 4.24
C PHE A 49 -1.73 -16.96 5.42
N GLY A 50 -1.54 -16.25 6.53
CA GLY A 50 -1.07 -16.83 7.77
C GLY A 50 -2.09 -17.80 8.37
N PRO A 51 -1.66 -18.62 9.35
CA PRO A 51 -2.57 -19.52 10.05
C PRO A 51 -3.75 -18.76 10.66
N ALA A 52 -4.94 -19.36 10.53
CA ALA A 52 -6.23 -18.81 10.99
C ALA A 52 -6.55 -17.39 10.45
N ASP A 53 -6.08 -17.06 9.24
CA ASP A 53 -6.28 -15.75 8.59
C ASP A 53 -5.82 -14.56 9.45
N SER A 54 -4.86 -14.80 10.34
CA SER A 54 -4.34 -13.79 11.27
C SER A 54 -3.59 -12.65 10.58
N HIS A 55 -3.00 -12.93 9.42
CA HIS A 55 -2.27 -11.97 8.62
C HIS A 55 -2.20 -12.40 7.15
N VAL A 56 -1.84 -11.45 6.29
CA VAL A 56 -1.60 -11.68 4.88
C VAL A 56 -0.23 -11.11 4.53
N VAL A 57 0.61 -11.93 3.91
CA VAL A 57 1.90 -11.52 3.37
C VAL A 57 1.74 -11.28 1.87
N LEU A 58 2.02 -10.05 1.45
CA LEU A 58 2.02 -9.65 0.04
C LEU A 58 3.42 -9.25 -0.39
N ARG A 59 3.94 -9.93 -1.41
CA ARG A 59 5.31 -9.76 -1.94
C ARG A 59 5.27 -9.11 -3.33
N PRO A 60 6.32 -8.35 -3.69
CA PRO A 60 6.56 -7.93 -5.05
C PRO A 60 6.68 -9.12 -6.00
N TRP A 61 6.24 -8.97 -7.24
CA TRP A 61 6.51 -9.97 -8.27
C TRP A 61 8.03 -10.18 -8.45
N PRO A 62 8.51 -11.41 -8.72
CA PRO A 62 9.94 -11.74 -8.64
C PRO A 62 10.88 -10.93 -9.54
N GLY A 63 10.39 -10.35 -10.64
CA GLY A 63 11.21 -9.52 -11.53
C GLY A 63 11.27 -8.03 -11.16
N TYR A 64 10.67 -7.63 -10.03
CA TYR A 64 10.74 -6.26 -9.56
C TYR A 64 12.11 -5.92 -8.95
N VAL A 65 12.74 -4.86 -9.46
CA VAL A 65 13.94 -4.27 -8.86
C VAL A 65 13.57 -2.92 -8.24
N PRO A 66 13.61 -2.78 -6.90
CA PRO A 66 13.38 -1.51 -6.24
C PRO A 66 14.40 -0.46 -6.69
N LYS A 67 13.94 0.79 -6.88
CA LYS A 67 14.85 1.93 -7.16
C LYS A 67 15.79 2.24 -6.01
N VAL A 68 15.41 1.87 -4.79
CA VAL A 68 16.26 1.96 -3.60
C VAL A 68 16.21 0.60 -2.93
N LEU A 69 17.38 0.00 -2.76
CA LEU A 69 17.54 -1.33 -2.18
C LEU A 69 17.40 -1.22 -0.66
N THR A 70 16.21 -1.51 -0.14
CA THR A 70 16.00 -1.72 1.29
C THR A 70 16.41 -3.16 1.64
N THR A 71 17.35 -3.36 2.58
CA THR A 71 17.75 -4.70 3.06
C THR A 71 17.16 -5.02 4.44
N PRO A 72 16.89 -6.31 4.75
CA PRO A 72 16.73 -7.45 3.86
C PRO A 72 15.24 -7.72 3.61
N PHE A 73 14.83 -7.51 2.36
CA PHE A 73 13.81 -8.38 1.77
C PHE A 73 14.39 -9.79 1.85
N ARG A 74 13.92 -10.61 2.80
CA ARG A 74 14.51 -11.94 2.99
C ARG A 74 14.17 -12.78 1.76
N ASP A 75 15.26 -13.24 1.15
CA ASP A 75 15.46 -14.23 0.08
C ASP A 75 15.48 -13.74 -1.38
N GLN A 76 16.71 -13.70 -1.90
CA GLN A 76 17.12 -13.69 -3.32
C GLN A 76 16.58 -14.97 -4.00
N THR A 77 16.11 -14.98 -5.26
CA THR A 77 16.95 -15.17 -6.47
C THR A 77 16.13 -14.98 -7.78
N ILE A 78 16.81 -14.47 -8.83
CA ILE A 78 16.41 -14.38 -10.26
C ILE A 78 16.50 -15.80 -10.90
N PRO A 79 15.66 -16.31 -11.86
CA PRO A 79 15.17 -15.69 -13.10
C PRO A 79 13.68 -15.88 -13.46
N SER A 80 13.27 -15.10 -14.48
CA SER A 80 11.93 -15.00 -15.08
C SER A 80 11.49 -16.25 -15.85
N GLN A 81 10.21 -16.65 -15.72
CA GLN A 81 9.39 -17.12 -16.85
C GLN A 81 7.91 -17.29 -16.47
N GLU A 82 7.03 -16.72 -17.31
CA GLU A 82 5.59 -16.92 -17.54
C GLU A 82 4.67 -17.22 -16.33
N GLY A 83 3.55 -16.54 -16.12
CA GLY A 83 2.69 -15.79 -17.03
C GLY A 83 1.25 -16.16 -16.65
N GLN A 84 0.49 -15.20 -16.10
CA GLN A 84 -0.99 -15.21 -16.09
C GLN A 84 -1.44 -13.87 -15.46
N GLN A 85 -1.29 -12.75 -16.17
CA GLN A 85 -1.92 -11.50 -15.70
C GLN A 85 -3.42 -11.57 -15.98
N LYS A 86 -4.19 -12.18 -15.07
CA LYS A 86 -5.63 -11.94 -14.98
C LYS A 86 -5.81 -10.52 -14.44
N GLY A 87 -6.20 -9.61 -15.33
CA GLY A 87 -6.34 -8.18 -15.05
C GLY A 87 -5.01 -7.44 -15.27
N LYS A 88 -5.03 -6.38 -16.09
CA LYS A 88 -3.85 -5.51 -16.24
C LYS A 88 -3.54 -4.85 -14.90
N ALA A 89 -2.27 -4.88 -14.49
CA ALA A 89 -1.81 -4.16 -13.31
C ALA A 89 -2.24 -2.67 -13.37
N VAL A 90 -2.73 -2.15 -12.25
CA VAL A 90 -3.10 -0.73 -12.11
C VAL A 90 -1.84 0.11 -12.24
N SER A 91 -1.83 1.17 -13.06
CA SER A 91 -0.63 1.98 -13.26
C SER A 91 -0.16 2.70 -11.98
N LYS A 92 1.16 2.95 -11.87
CA LYS A 92 1.75 3.76 -10.78
C LYS A 92 1.07 5.13 -10.65
N GLN A 93 0.70 5.73 -11.78
CA GLN A 93 -0.01 7.00 -11.81
C GLN A 93 -1.41 6.88 -11.20
N ARG A 94 -2.15 5.81 -11.49
CA ARG A 94 -3.47 5.58 -10.90
C ARG A 94 -3.37 5.38 -9.39
N ILE A 95 -2.40 4.60 -8.90
CA ILE A 95 -2.14 4.46 -7.45
C ILE A 95 -1.81 5.82 -6.84
N SER A 96 -0.99 6.63 -7.51
CA SER A 96 -0.66 7.97 -7.06
C SER A 96 -1.90 8.87 -6.95
N HIS A 97 -2.81 8.82 -7.93
CA HIS A 97 -4.07 9.57 -7.87
C HIS A 97 -4.95 9.08 -6.72
N TRP A 98 -5.15 7.78 -6.55
CA TRP A 98 -5.93 7.24 -5.42
C TRP A 98 -5.41 7.69 -4.06
N LEU A 99 -4.09 7.73 -3.87
CA LEU A 99 -3.51 8.22 -2.62
C LEU A 99 -3.78 9.71 -2.40
N VAL A 100 -3.66 10.52 -3.45
CA VAL A 100 -3.94 11.97 -3.38
C VAL A 100 -5.43 12.23 -3.16
N ASP A 101 -6.31 11.56 -3.91
CA ASP A 101 -7.76 11.68 -3.82
C ASP A 101 -8.26 11.28 -2.44
N ALA A 102 -7.77 10.17 -1.88
CA ALA A 102 -8.11 9.73 -0.52
C ALA A 102 -7.74 10.78 0.54
N ILE A 103 -6.55 11.39 0.43
CA ILE A 103 -6.14 12.46 1.33
C ILE A 103 -7.03 13.69 1.15
N CYS A 104 -7.28 14.12 -0.08
CA CYS A 104 -8.15 15.26 -0.35
C CYS A 104 -9.55 15.05 0.22
N LEU A 105 -10.15 13.87 0.03
CA LEU A 105 -11.44 13.51 0.60
C LEU A 105 -11.44 13.58 2.13
N ALA A 106 -10.35 13.15 2.78
CA ALA A 106 -10.22 13.24 4.23
C ALA A 106 -10.16 14.70 4.74
N TYR A 107 -9.47 15.60 4.03
CA TYR A 107 -9.48 17.02 4.36
C TYR A 107 -10.87 17.64 4.14
N GLN A 108 -11.52 17.34 3.02
CA GLN A 108 -12.85 17.84 2.69
C GLN A 108 -13.91 17.38 3.69
N ALA A 109 -13.83 16.12 4.15
CA ALA A 109 -14.71 15.58 5.19
C ALA A 109 -14.58 16.34 6.53
N ARG A 110 -13.45 17.03 6.75
CA ARG A 110 -13.22 17.91 7.91
C ARG A 110 -13.51 19.39 7.62
N GLY A 111 -14.10 19.71 6.47
CA GLY A 111 -14.37 21.08 6.04
C GLY A 111 -13.11 21.88 5.64
N LEU A 112 -11.99 21.19 5.39
CA LEU A 112 -10.73 21.82 5.00
C LEU A 112 -10.52 21.74 3.48
N SER A 113 -9.82 22.73 2.92
CA SER A 113 -9.39 22.68 1.52
C SER A 113 -8.22 21.71 1.35
N CYS A 114 -8.24 20.95 0.26
CA CYS A 114 -7.10 20.14 -0.13
C CYS A 114 -5.95 21.05 -0.57
N SER A 115 -4.75 20.88 -0.01
CA SER A 115 -3.62 21.76 -0.31
C SER A 115 -3.13 21.60 -1.75
N LEU A 116 -2.77 22.71 -2.40
CA LEU A 116 -2.10 22.65 -3.70
C LEU A 116 -0.77 21.91 -3.56
N GLY A 117 -0.53 20.95 -4.45
CA GLY A 117 0.75 20.23 -4.52
C GLY A 117 0.83 18.94 -3.72
N LEU A 118 -0.29 18.38 -3.25
CA LEU A 118 -0.30 17.03 -2.69
C LEU A 118 0.29 16.01 -3.66
N ARG A 119 1.18 15.17 -3.14
CA ARG A 119 1.79 14.07 -3.88
C ARG A 119 1.67 12.80 -3.07
N ALA A 120 1.51 11.68 -3.75
CA ALA A 120 1.53 10.36 -3.11
C ALA A 120 2.80 10.11 -2.28
N HIS A 121 3.92 10.77 -2.58
CA HIS A 121 5.13 10.65 -1.76
C HIS A 121 4.95 11.16 -0.31
N LEU A 122 3.99 12.07 -0.07
CA LEU A 122 3.74 12.61 1.26
C LEU A 122 3.20 11.56 2.24
N THR A 123 2.53 10.50 1.77
CA THR A 123 2.07 9.41 2.67
C THR A 123 3.24 8.74 3.38
N ARG A 124 4.39 8.58 2.72
CA ARG A 124 5.62 8.09 3.33
C ARG A 124 6.14 9.04 4.41
N GLY A 125 6.14 10.34 4.13
CA GLY A 125 6.54 11.36 5.11
C GLY A 125 5.65 11.35 6.35
N VAL A 126 4.32 11.37 6.14
CA VAL A 126 3.33 11.33 7.22
C VAL A 126 3.42 10.04 8.03
N ALA A 127 3.54 8.88 7.38
CA ALA A 127 3.67 7.60 8.08
C ALA A 127 4.96 7.55 8.91
N ALA A 128 6.08 8.04 8.36
CA ALA A 128 7.34 8.11 9.10
C ALA A 128 7.24 9.08 10.30
N SER A 129 6.66 10.27 10.12
CA SER A 129 6.43 11.21 11.22
C SER A 129 5.51 10.63 12.29
N ALA A 130 4.43 9.95 11.90
CA ALA A 130 3.53 9.28 12.84
C ALA A 130 4.25 8.19 13.63
N ALA A 131 5.05 7.33 12.98
CA ALA A 131 5.86 6.32 13.67
C ALA A 131 6.83 6.95 14.68
N PHE A 132 7.42 8.11 14.35
CA PHE A 132 8.38 8.81 15.21
C PHE A 132 7.70 9.33 16.46
N VAL A 133 6.54 9.99 16.30
CA VAL A 133 5.72 10.47 17.40
C VAL A 133 5.25 9.32 18.31
N ASN A 134 5.04 8.13 17.74
CA ASN A 134 4.68 6.93 18.50
C ASN A 134 5.90 6.15 19.06
N GLY A 135 7.10 6.73 19.05
CA GLY A 135 8.28 6.19 19.73
C GLY A 135 9.11 5.18 18.94
N ALA A 136 8.95 5.10 17.61
CA ALA A 136 9.83 4.28 16.77
C ALA A 136 11.28 4.78 16.81
N SER A 137 12.24 3.87 16.91
CA SER A 137 13.67 4.23 16.95
C SER A 137 14.21 4.55 15.55
N LEU A 138 15.32 5.30 15.47
CA LEU A 138 16.02 5.55 14.21
C LEU A 138 16.41 4.24 13.49
N THR A 139 16.74 3.20 14.26
CA THR A 139 17.03 1.86 13.71
C THR A 139 15.81 1.22 13.06
N ASP A 140 14.62 1.41 13.63
CA ASP A 140 13.37 0.92 13.03
C ASP A 140 13.02 1.69 11.75
N PHE A 141 13.31 2.99 11.70
CA PHE A 141 13.23 3.77 10.47
C PHE A 141 14.16 3.25 9.39
N CYS A 142 15.44 3.05 9.71
CA CYS A 142 16.40 2.53 8.74
C CYS A 142 16.04 1.12 8.24
N ARG A 143 15.36 0.31 9.07
CA ARG A 143 14.86 -1.02 8.67
C ARG A 143 13.61 -0.95 7.77
N ALA A 144 12.77 0.07 7.94
CA ALA A 144 11.52 0.24 7.18
C ALA A 144 11.63 1.14 5.93
N ALA A 145 12.70 1.94 5.80
CA ALA A 145 12.87 3.01 4.80
C ALA A 145 13.39 2.59 3.42
#